data_AF-A0A842TEY0-F1
#
_entry.id   AF-A0A842TEY0-F1
#
_cell.length_a   1.000
_cell.length_b   1.000
_cell.length_c   1.000
_cell.angle_alpha   90.00
_cell.angle_beta   90.00
_cell.angle_gamma   90.00
#
_symmetry.space_group_name_H-M   'P 1'
#
loop_
_entity.id
_entity.type
_entity.pdbx_description
1 polymer ?
#
loop_
_entity_poly.entity_id
_entity_poly.type
_entity_poly.pdbx_seq_one_letter_code
_entity_poly.pdbx_strand_id
1 'polypeptide(L)'
;MNSKVVSILFDFSIGRYKEALEIFDRLGLPSSKSILLVNIPEILYKKGEYSDALKNLKTALKIDRQLGNLLNQASDLNTMGKIFYEQGKFEKALKQQEKTFEISK
;
A
#
# COMPACT_ATOMS: atom_id res chain seq x y z
N MET A 1 -6.46 -25.75 -2.21
CA MET A 1 -7.32 -24.63 -2.67
C MET A 1 -6.70 -24.04 -3.93
N ASN A 2 -7.46 -23.98 -5.02
CA ASN A 2 -6.95 -23.66 -6.35
C ASN A 2 -6.43 -22.21 -6.45
N SER A 3 -5.17 -22.05 -6.89
CA SER A 3 -4.49 -20.75 -7.12
C SER A 3 -5.35 -19.75 -7.92
N LYS A 4 -6.18 -20.23 -8.86
CA LYS A 4 -7.14 -19.42 -9.62
C LYS A 4 -8.22 -18.75 -8.76
N VAL A 5 -8.78 -19.44 -7.76
CA VAL A 5 -9.85 -18.88 -6.90
C VAL A 5 -9.28 -17.77 -6.01
N VAL A 6 -8.07 -17.98 -5.50
CA VAL A 6 -7.35 -16.99 -4.69
C VAL A 6 -7.01 -15.73 -5.52
N SER A 7 -6.55 -15.90 -6.77
CA SER A 7 -6.30 -14.75 -7.66
C SER A 7 -7.57 -13.96 -7.97
N ILE A 8 -8.68 -14.64 -8.28
CA ILE A 8 -9.97 -13.98 -8.57
C ILE A 8 -10.44 -13.16 -7.38
N LEU A 9 -10.32 -13.69 -6.16
CA LEU A 9 -10.68 -12.97 -4.94
C LEU A 9 -9.81 -11.73 -4.71
N PHE A 10 -8.53 -11.79 -5.06
CA PHE A 10 -7.63 -10.64 -4.98
C PHE A 10 -7.97 -9.57 -6.03
N ASP A 11 -8.22 -9.96 -7.27
CA ASP A 11 -8.56 -9.04 -8.34
C ASP A 11 -9.92 -8.37 -8.09
N PHE A 12 -10.88 -9.13 -7.56
CA PHE A 12 -12.17 -8.63 -7.08
C PHE A 12 -12.00 -7.64 -5.93
N SER A 13 -11.15 -7.96 -4.94
CA SER A 13 -10.87 -7.07 -3.81
C SER A 13 -10.27 -5.74 -4.27
N ILE A 14 -9.30 -5.79 -5.18
CA ILE A 14 -8.66 -4.60 -5.76
C ILE A 14 -9.69 -3.72 -6.49
N GLY A 15 -10.61 -4.34 -7.26
CA GLY A 15 -11.70 -3.62 -7.92
C GLY A 15 -12.59 -2.86 -6.94
N ARG A 16 -13.05 -3.54 -5.88
CA ARG A 16 -13.89 -2.92 -4.84
C ARG A 16 -13.18 -1.80 -4.08
N TYR A 17 -11.88 -1.95 -3.84
CA TYR A 17 -11.07 -0.92 -3.21
C TYR A 17 -10.93 0.32 -4.09
N LYS A 18 -10.76 0.16 -5.42
CA LYS A 18 -10.72 1.30 -6.36
C LYS A 18 -12.04 2.05 -6.44
N GLU A 19 -13.17 1.33 -6.50
CA GLU A 19 -14.50 1.94 -6.46
C GLU A 19 -14.72 2.72 -5.16
N ALA A 20 -14.33 2.15 -4.02
CA ALA A 20 -14.45 2.82 -2.74
C ALA A 20 -13.54 4.05 -2.62
N LEU A 21 -12.34 4.03 -3.22
CA LEU A 21 -11.46 5.20 -3.32
C LEU A 21 -12.11 6.34 -4.09
N GLU A 22 -12.79 6.06 -5.21
CA GLU A 22 -13.52 7.08 -5.99
C GLU A 22 -14.71 7.67 -5.24
N ILE A 23 -15.45 6.83 -4.50
CA ILE A 23 -16.56 7.27 -3.66
C ILE A 23 -16.04 8.18 -2.54
N PHE A 24 -14.96 7.80 -1.87
CA PHE A 24 -14.37 8.62 -0.82
C PHE A 24 -13.77 9.93 -1.33
N ASP A 25 -13.25 9.96 -2.57
CA ASP A 25 -12.86 11.20 -3.23
C ASP A 25 -14.05 12.14 -3.47
N ARG A 26 -15.19 11.59 -3.93
CA ARG A 26 -16.41 12.38 -4.14
C ARG A 26 -17.02 12.89 -2.83
N LEU A 27 -16.85 12.14 -1.75
CA LEU A 27 -17.40 12.48 -0.43
C LEU A 27 -16.45 13.34 0.43
N GLY A 28 -15.21 13.57 -0.03
CA GLY A 28 -14.22 14.31 0.74
C GLY A 28 -13.86 13.62 2.06
N LEU A 29 -13.77 12.28 2.06
CA LEU A 29 -13.48 11.45 3.25
C LEU A 29 -12.06 10.86 3.21
N PRO A 30 -11.03 11.67 3.45
CA PRO A 30 -9.64 11.27 3.31
C PRO A 30 -9.20 10.15 4.28
N SER A 31 -9.77 10.11 5.48
CA SER A 31 -9.46 9.10 6.50
C SER A 31 -9.87 7.70 6.04
N SER A 32 -11.06 7.58 5.45
CA SER A 32 -11.60 6.33 4.89
C SER A 32 -10.80 5.86 3.67
N LYS A 33 -10.25 6.81 2.89
CA LYS A 33 -9.38 6.53 1.75
C LYS A 33 -8.10 5.79 2.16
N SER A 34 -7.51 6.19 3.27
CA SER A 34 -6.23 5.65 3.74
C SER A 34 -6.31 4.22 4.29
N ILE A 35 -7.47 3.80 4.83
CA ILE A 35 -7.70 2.41 5.27
C ILE A 35 -7.66 1.43 4.09
N LEU A 36 -8.14 1.82 2.90
CA LEU A 36 -8.14 0.96 1.72
C LEU A 36 -6.73 0.77 1.11
N LEU A 37 -5.84 1.74 1.34
CA LEU A 37 -4.51 1.79 0.74
C LEU A 37 -3.49 0.87 1.40
N VAL A 38 -3.75 0.41 2.63
CA VAL A 38 -2.90 -0.59 3.33
C VAL A 38 -3.17 -2.01 2.85
N ASN A 39 -4.42 -2.34 2.50
CA ASN A 39 -4.82 -3.72 2.21
C ASN A 39 -4.44 -4.18 0.79
N ILE A 40 -4.49 -3.29 -0.21
CA ILE A 40 -4.15 -3.66 -1.60
C ILE A 40 -2.67 -4.06 -1.75
N PRO A 41 -1.69 -3.30 -1.22
CA PRO A 41 -0.29 -3.63 -1.41
C PRO A 41 0.14 -4.89 -0.67
N GLU A 42 -0.46 -5.21 0.48
CA GLU A 42 -0.24 -6.50 1.14
C GLU A 42 -0.74 -7.68 0.31
N ILE A 43 -1.87 -7.50 -0.38
CA ILE A 43 -2.41 -8.51 -1.30
C ILE A 43 -1.48 -8.69 -2.50
N LEU A 44 -1.06 -7.60 -3.14
CA LEU A 44 -0.15 -7.64 -4.28
C LEU A 44 1.22 -8.22 -3.90
N TYR A 45 1.73 -7.91 -2.71
CA TYR A 45 2.91 -8.53 -2.13
C TYR A 45 2.76 -10.04 -2.02
N LYS A 46 1.64 -10.54 -1.48
CA LYS A 46 1.37 -11.99 -1.36
C LYS A 46 1.23 -12.69 -2.72
N LYS A 47 0.84 -11.97 -3.78
CA LYS A 47 0.79 -12.48 -5.16
C LYS A 47 2.17 -12.44 -5.87
N GLY A 48 3.18 -11.81 -5.27
CA GLY A 48 4.48 -11.57 -5.91
C GLY A 48 4.48 -10.43 -6.95
N GLU A 49 3.38 -9.69 -7.07
CA GLU A 49 3.19 -8.57 -8.01
C GLU A 49 3.82 -7.28 -7.47
N TYR A 50 5.12 -7.36 -7.19
CA TYR A 50 5.87 -6.33 -6.46
C TYR A 50 5.91 -4.96 -7.16
N SER A 51 5.97 -4.93 -8.50
CA SER A 51 5.97 -3.67 -9.27
C SER A 51 4.68 -2.88 -9.08
N ASP A 52 3.54 -3.56 -9.17
CA ASP A 52 2.22 -2.95 -9.01
C ASP A 52 1.97 -2.59 -7.55
N ALA A 53 2.41 -3.42 -6.60
CA ALA A 53 2.38 -3.10 -5.17
C ALA A 53 3.11 -1.77 -4.89
N LEU A 54 4.35 -1.63 -5.39
CA LEU A 54 5.15 -0.41 -5.21
C LEU A 54 4.53 0.81 -5.89
N LYS A 55 3.88 0.65 -7.04
CA LYS A 55 3.18 1.76 -7.73
C LYS A 55 1.98 2.26 -6.92
N ASN A 56 1.21 1.33 -6.36
CA ASN A 56 0.07 1.67 -5.49
C ASN A 56 0.54 2.33 -4.19
N LEU A 57 1.55 1.76 -3.51
CA LEU A 57 2.13 2.32 -2.28
C LEU A 57 2.68 3.74 -2.47
N LYS A 58 3.32 4.03 -3.61
CA LYS A 58 3.78 5.40 -3.91
C LYS A 58 2.64 6.40 -4.04
N THR A 59 1.52 5.96 -4.60
CA THR A 59 0.32 6.79 -4.74
C THR A 59 -0.33 7.01 -3.37
N ALA A 60 -0.44 5.95 -2.57
CA ALA A 60 -0.92 5.99 -1.19
C ALA A 60 -0.11 6.98 -0.35
N LEU A 61 1.22 6.81 -0.34
CA LEU A 61 2.13 7.65 0.43
C LEU A 61 2.03 9.14 0.05
N LYS A 62 1.79 9.43 -1.23
CA LYS A 62 1.58 10.82 -1.69
C LYS A 62 0.29 11.41 -1.10
N ILE A 63 -0.78 10.63 -1.08
CA ILE A 63 -2.07 11.05 -0.52
C ILE A 63 -1.92 11.22 1.00
N ASP A 64 -1.37 10.23 1.71
CA ASP A 64 -1.23 10.28 3.16
C ASP A 64 -0.31 11.42 3.64
N ARG A 65 0.66 11.83 2.81
CA ARG A 65 1.44 13.06 3.02
C ARG A 65 0.60 14.33 2.89
N GLN A 66 -0.25 14.43 1.87
CA GLN A 66 -1.14 15.58 1.70
C GLN A 66 -2.15 15.69 2.84
N LEU A 67 -2.55 14.55 3.42
CA LEU A 67 -3.49 14.46 4.52
C LEU A 67 -2.84 14.60 5.92
N GLY A 68 -1.51 14.62 6.00
CA GLY A 68 -0.79 14.61 7.28
C GLY A 68 -0.96 13.31 8.09
N ASN A 69 -1.35 12.20 7.44
CA ASN A 69 -1.63 10.94 8.11
C ASN A 69 -0.35 10.13 8.35
N LEU A 70 0.38 10.46 9.42
CA LEU A 70 1.69 9.88 9.73
C LEU A 70 1.65 8.35 9.91
N LEU A 71 0.56 7.81 10.48
CA LEU A 71 0.42 6.37 10.72
C LEU A 71 0.37 5.58 9.42
N ASN A 72 -0.36 6.08 8.42
CA ASN A 72 -0.44 5.41 7.12
C ASN A 72 0.80 5.63 6.25
N GLN A 73 1.44 6.80 6.35
CA GLN A 73 2.75 6.99 5.73
C GLN A 73 3.78 5.98 6.25
N ALA A 74 3.80 5.71 7.56
CA ALA A 74 4.68 4.70 8.16
C ALA A 74 4.33 3.28 7.68
N SER A 75 3.05 2.95 7.57
CA SER A 75 2.57 1.67 7.03
C SER A 75 2.98 1.43 5.57
N ASP A 76 2.81 2.45 4.72
CA ASP A 76 3.18 2.41 3.31
C ASP A 76 4.68 2.19 3.14
N LEU A 77 5.49 2.97 3.86
CA LEU A 77 6.95 2.87 3.82
C LEU A 77 7.43 1.51 4.33
N ASN A 78 6.86 0.99 5.42
CA ASN A 78 7.16 -0.35 5.92
C ASN A 78 6.86 -1.43 4.88
N THR A 79 5.69 -1.35 4.22
CA THR A 79 5.31 -2.32 3.18
C THR A 79 6.22 -2.23 1.95
N MET A 80 6.62 -1.02 1.53
CA MET A 80 7.64 -0.83 0.49
C MET A 80 8.99 -1.42 0.92
N GLY A 81 9.38 -1.28 2.19
CA GLY A 81 10.58 -1.87 2.76
C GLY A 81 10.58 -3.39 2.66
N LYS A 82 9.49 -4.05 3.07
CA LYS A 82 9.29 -5.51 2.94
C LYS A 82 9.41 -5.96 1.47
N ILE A 83 8.74 -5.26 0.54
CA ILE A 83 8.84 -5.60 -0.89
C ILE A 83 10.29 -5.49 -1.39
N PHE A 84 11.02 -4.44 -1.02
CA PHE A 84 12.42 -4.31 -1.43
C PHE A 84 13.32 -5.37 -0.80
N TYR A 85 13.04 -5.78 0.43
CA TYR A 85 13.75 -6.86 1.10
C TYR A 85 13.56 -8.19 0.35
N GLU A 86 12.32 -8.55 0.01
CA GLU A 86 12.02 -9.76 -0.78
C GLU A 86 12.65 -9.73 -2.18
N GLN A 87 12.86 -8.55 -2.75
CA GLN A 87 13.58 -8.37 -4.02
C GLN A 87 15.11 -8.37 -3.90
N GLY A 88 15.66 -8.57 -2.69
CA GLY A 88 17.11 -8.50 -2.41
C GLY A 88 17.69 -7.08 -2.51
N LYS A 89 16.85 -6.04 -2.55
CA LYS A 89 17.25 -4.63 -2.68
C LYS A 89 17.41 -3.99 -1.30
N PHE A 90 18.34 -4.53 -0.52
CA PHE A 90 18.51 -4.20 0.91
C PHE A 90 18.72 -2.71 1.18
N GLU A 91 19.51 -2.02 0.36
CA GLU A 91 19.73 -0.56 0.47
C GLU A 91 18.43 0.24 0.35
N LYS A 92 17.54 -0.19 -0.55
CA LYS A 92 16.24 0.48 -0.74
C LYS A 92 15.27 0.17 0.39
N ALA A 93 15.34 -1.04 0.94
CA ALA A 93 14.58 -1.45 2.10
C ALA A 93 14.97 -0.63 3.34
N LEU A 94 16.28 -0.56 3.62
CA LEU A 94 16.84 0.25 4.71
C LEU A 94 16.40 1.71 4.59
N LYS A 95 16.50 2.29 3.40
CA LYS A 95 16.05 3.67 3.15
C LYS A 95 14.56 3.89 3.40
N GLN A 96 13.71 2.87 3.24
CA GLN A 96 12.30 3.02 3.63
C GLN A 96 12.15 2.93 5.14
N GLN A 97 12.89 2.02 5.80
CA GLN A 97 12.85 1.86 7.25
C GLN A 97 13.32 3.12 7.99
N GLU A 98 14.37 3.78 7.49
CA GLU A 98 14.86 5.06 8.02
C GLU A 98 13.76 6.14 7.96
N LYS A 99 13.08 6.27 6.81
CA LYS A 99 11.97 7.22 6.67
C LYS A 99 10.79 6.89 7.58
N THR A 100 10.47 5.61 7.75
CA THR A 100 9.42 5.16 8.69
C THR A 100 9.77 5.59 10.11
N PHE A 101 11.02 5.42 10.52
CA PHE A 101 11.51 5.83 11.83
C PHE A 101 11.48 7.34 12.02
N GLU A 102 11.89 8.13 11.01
CA GLU A 102 11.80 9.59 11.04
C GLU A 102 10.37 10.11 11.27
N ILE A 103 9.38 9.44 10.68
CA ILE A 103 7.96 9.81 10.82
C ILE A 103 7.38 9.38 12.18
N SER A 104 7.94 8.34 12.79
CA SER A 104 7.42 7.73 14.03
C SER A 104 8.09 8.28 15.30
N LYS A 105 8.96 9.29 15.16
CA LYS A 105 9.69 9.96 16.25
C LYS A 105 8.92 11.16 16.78
#